data_AF-A0A8T4WAD3-F1
#
_entry.id   AF-A0A8T4WAD3-F1
#
_cell.length_a   1.000
_cell.length_b   1.000
_cell.length_c   1.000
_cell.angle_alpha   90.00
_cell.angle_beta   90.00
_cell.angle_gamma   90.00
#
_symmetry.space_group_name_H-M   'P 1'
#
loop_
_entity.id
_entity.type
_entity.pdbx_description
1 polymer ?
#
loop_
_entity_poly.entity_id
_entity_poly.type
_entity_poly.pdbx_seq_one_letter_code
_entity_poly.pdbx_strand_id
1 'polypeptide(L)'
;MPDISVYEINIDKYRRLARAFGILVVPTLVAGGRTLAGLPTPSDLQTFVLQASSEESICFGEMVPNRKPHESPKVSSSEENTPEDHLFVRN
;
A
#
# COMPACT_ATOMS: atom_id res chain seq x y z
N MET A 1 -28.65 -0.49 -5.97
CA MET A 1 -27.56 0.47 -5.70
C MET A 1 -27.30 0.41 -4.20
N PRO A 2 -26.07 0.11 -3.75
CA PRO A 2 -25.77 0.19 -2.32
C PRO A 2 -26.04 1.61 -1.83
N ASP A 3 -26.62 1.73 -0.65
CA ASP A 3 -26.88 3.03 -0.04
C ASP A 3 -25.58 3.53 0.60
N ILE A 4 -24.86 4.40 -0.11
CA ILE A 4 -23.54 4.89 0.30
C ILE A 4 -23.72 6.24 0.96
N SER A 5 -23.53 6.28 2.28
CA SER A 5 -23.46 7.55 3.02
C SER A 5 -22.04 8.09 3.03
N VAL A 6 -21.88 9.35 2.65
CA VAL A 6 -20.59 10.06 2.63
C VAL A 6 -20.60 11.15 3.69
N TYR A 7 -19.57 11.17 4.55
CA TYR A 7 -19.42 12.15 5.61
C TYR A 7 -18.11 12.92 5.44
N GLU A 8 -18.20 14.25 5.43
CA GLU A 8 -17.02 15.11 5.49
C GLU A 8 -16.63 15.32 6.95
N ILE A 9 -15.36 15.04 7.28
CA ILE A 9 -14.84 15.13 8.64
C ILE A 9 -13.70 16.15 8.67
N ASN A 10 -13.90 17.24 9.42
CA ASN A 10 -12.82 18.16 9.74
C ASN A 10 -11.88 17.55 10.79
N ILE A 11 -10.68 17.16 10.36
CA ILE A 11 -9.70 16.49 11.22
C ILE A 11 -9.14 17.38 12.34
N ASP A 12 -9.17 18.71 12.18
CA ASP A 12 -8.73 19.63 13.23
C ASP A 12 -9.67 19.60 14.43
N LYS A 13 -10.97 19.42 14.17
CA LYS A 13 -11.99 19.22 15.20
C LYS A 13 -11.95 17.81 15.79
N TYR A 14 -11.69 16.80 14.95
CA TYR A 14 -11.75 15.38 15.35
C TYR A 14 -10.40 14.67 15.30
N ARG A 15 -9.37 15.27 15.92
CA ARG A 15 -7.99 14.76 15.90
C ARG A 15 -7.83 13.30 16.36
N ARG A 16 -8.70 12.83 17.27
CA ARG A 16 -8.70 11.43 17.72
C ARG A 16 -9.02 10.45 16.60
N LEU A 17 -9.95 10.79 15.69
CA LEU A 17 -10.25 9.97 14.52
C LEU A 17 -9.06 9.92 13.58
N ALA A 18 -8.45 11.07 13.27
CA ALA A 18 -7.26 11.12 12.43
C ALA A 18 -6.14 10.22 12.95
N ARG A 19 -5.90 10.22 14.27
CA ARG A 19 -4.92 9.31 14.89
C ARG A 19 -5.33 7.84 14.82
N ALA A 20 -6.59 7.52 15.09
CA ALA A 20 -7.08 6.15 15.08
C ALA A 20 -6.98 5.49 13.69
N PHE A 21 -7.19 6.29 12.64
CA PHE A 21 -7.09 5.84 11.24
C PHE A 21 -5.71 6.07 10.62
N GLY A 22 -4.73 6.58 11.37
CA GLY A 22 -3.39 6.86 10.84
C GLY A 22 -3.36 7.90 9.72
N ILE A 23 -4.28 8.87 9.73
CA ILE A 23 -4.36 9.92 8.70
C ILE A 23 -3.20 10.90 8.90
N LEU A 24 -2.28 10.90 7.94
CA LEU A 24 -1.11 11.80 7.90
C LEU A 24 -1.26 12.94 6.90
N VAL A 25 -2.10 12.78 5.88
CA VAL A 25 -2.28 13.70 4.76
C VAL A 25 -3.77 13.91 4.49
N VAL A 26 -4.14 15.09 4.01
CA VAL A 26 -5.52 15.42 3.59
C VAL A 26 -5.55 15.84 2.12
N PRO A 27 -6.65 15.53 1.38
CA PRO A 27 -7.79 14.73 1.82
C PRO A 27 -7.45 13.23 1.93
N THR A 28 -8.18 12.50 2.78
CA THR A 28 -8.11 11.04 2.88
C THR A 28 -9.52 10.48 3.03
N LEU A 29 -9.88 9.51 2.19
CA LEU A 29 -11.13 8.76 2.29
C LEU A 29 -10.91 7.49 3.11
N VAL A 30 -11.89 7.14 3.93
CA VAL A 30 -11.87 5.95 4.78
C VAL A 30 -13.21 5.22 4.64
N ALA A 31 -13.15 3.92 4.38
CA ALA A 31 -14.32 3.05 4.34
C ALA A 31 -13.93 1.66 4.87
N GLY A 32 -14.52 1.26 6.00
CA GLY A 32 -14.13 0.02 6.68
C GLY A 32 -12.62 0.01 7.01
N GLY A 33 -11.92 -1.03 6.57
CA GLY A 33 -10.46 -1.17 6.72
C GLY A 33 -9.63 -0.50 5.62
N ARG A 34 -10.26 0.19 4.66
CA ARG A 34 -9.59 0.76 3.49
C ARG A 34 -9.43 2.26 3.61
N THR A 35 -8.30 2.75 3.10
CA THR A 35 -7.95 4.17 3.07
C THR A 35 -7.45 4.58 1.70
N LEU A 36 -7.86 5.75 1.22
CA LEU A 36 -7.36 6.36 -0.02
C LEU A 36 -6.93 7.79 0.26
N ALA A 37 -5.62 8.05 0.25
CA ALA A 37 -5.05 9.35 0.59
C ALA A 37 -4.70 10.17 -0.67
N GLY A 38 -4.81 11.50 -0.55
CA GLY A 38 -4.53 12.44 -1.63
C GLY A 38 -5.77 12.77 -2.47
N LEU A 39 -5.56 13.30 -3.67
CA LEU A 39 -6.62 13.63 -4.63
C LEU A 39 -6.82 12.45 -5.60
N PRO A 40 -7.86 11.62 -5.41
CA PRO A 40 -8.09 10.45 -6.25
C PRO A 40 -8.63 10.82 -7.63
N THR A 41 -8.33 10.00 -8.62
CA THR A 41 -8.99 10.05 -9.92
C THR A 41 -10.40 9.45 -9.85
N PRO A 42 -11.28 9.72 -10.83
CA PRO A 42 -12.60 9.08 -10.87
C PRO A 42 -12.56 7.55 -10.86
N SER A 43 -11.57 6.93 -11.51
CA SER A 43 -11.37 5.47 -11.51
C SER A 43 -10.93 4.95 -10.14
N ASP A 44 -10.11 5.70 -9.40
CA ASP A 44 -9.69 5.33 -8.05
C ASP A 44 -10.90 5.33 -7.11
N LEU A 45 -11.76 6.34 -7.22
CA LEU A 45 -13.00 6.44 -6.44
C LEU A 45 -13.94 5.27 -6.72
N GLN A 46 -14.16 4.91 -7.99
CA GLN A 46 -15.01 3.78 -8.35
C GLN A 46 -14.46 2.48 -7.78
N THR A 47 -13.16 2.25 -7.94
CA THR A 47 -12.48 1.05 -7.43
C THR A 47 -12.56 0.98 -5.91
N PHE A 48 -12.34 2.11 -5.23
CA PHE A 48 -12.43 2.21 -3.77
C PHE A 48 -13.82 1.88 -3.26
N VAL A 49 -14.87 2.42 -3.88
CA VAL A 49 -16.27 2.14 -3.51
C VAL A 49 -16.62 0.67 -3.72
N LEU A 50 -16.26 0.10 -4.87
CA LEU A 50 -16.51 -1.32 -5.15
C LEU A 50 -15.84 -2.22 -4.11
N GLN A 51 -14.57 -1.95 -3.81
CA GLN A 51 -13.81 -2.69 -2.82
C GLN A 51 -14.40 -2.57 -1.42
N ALA A 52 -14.76 -1.35 -0.99
CA ALA A 52 -15.37 -1.10 0.31
C ALA A 52 -16.73 -1.79 0.47
N SER A 53 -17.49 -1.95 -0.62
CA SER A 53 -18.78 -2.64 -0.58
C SER A 53 -18.68 -4.17 -0.54
N SER A 54 -17.52 -4.72 -0.90
CA SER A 54 -17.30 -6.18 -0.98
C SER A 54 -16.78 -6.81 0.31
N GLU A 55 -16.32 -6.00 1.27
CA GLU A 55 -15.83 -6.49 2.57
C GLU A 55 -16.98 -6.67 3.56
N GLU A 56 -17.22 -7.92 3.97
CA GLU A 56 -17.94 -8.22 5.22
C GLU A 56 -17.15 -7.62 6.39
N SER A 57 -17.86 -6.93 7.28
CA SER A 57 -17.33 -6.10 8.37
C SER A 57 -16.11 -6.68 9.08
N ILE A 58 -14.95 -6.02 8.95
CA ILE A 58 -13.80 -6.30 9.80
C ILE A 58 -14.04 -5.64 11.16
N CYS A 59 -14.07 -6.45 12.23
CA CYS A 59 -14.09 -5.97 13.60
C CYS A 59 -12.80 -5.18 13.88
N PHE A 60 -12.93 -3.91 14.28
CA PHE A 60 -11.80 -3.07 14.70
C PHE A 60 -11.21 -3.63 16.01
N GLY A 61 -10.24 -4.54 15.87
CA GLY A 61 -9.67 -5.25 16.99
C GLY A 61 -8.29 -5.88 16.75
N GLU A 62 -7.52 -5.47 15.74
CA GLU A 62 -6.09 -5.82 15.66
C GLU A 62 -5.24 -4.61 15.26
N MET A 63 -4.77 -3.86 16.26
CA MET A 63 -3.51 -3.12 16.15
C MET A 63 -2.41 -4.16 15.92
N VAL A 64 -1.98 -4.33 14.67
CA VAL A 64 -0.77 -5.11 14.37
C VAL A 64 0.46 -4.32 14.84
N PRO A 65 1.29 -4.84 15.76
CA PRO A 65 2.49 -4.14 16.20
C PRO A 65 3.64 -4.38 15.22
N ASN A 66 4.34 -3.29 14.88
CA ASN A 66 5.78 -3.22 14.56
C ASN A 66 6.29 -4.08 13.37
N ARG A 67 6.28 -3.51 12.15
CA ARG A 67 7.08 -4.04 11.03
C ARG A 67 8.56 -3.69 11.26
N LYS A 68 9.41 -4.70 11.48
CA LYS A 68 10.88 -4.57 11.39
C LYS A 68 11.28 -4.14 9.96
N PRO A 69 12.40 -3.42 9.77
CA PRO A 69 12.83 -2.95 8.45
C PRO A 69 13.13 -4.15 7.54
N HIS A 70 12.55 -4.14 6.35
CA HIS A 70 12.75 -5.16 5.32
C HIS A 70 14.11 -4.91 4.65
N GLU A 71 15.03 -5.89 4.74
CA GLU A 71 16.23 -5.93 3.90
C GLU A 71 15.82 -5.93 2.41
N SER A 72 16.52 -5.12 1.61
CA SER A 72 16.29 -4.97 0.17
C SER A 72 16.77 -6.22 -0.59
N PRO A 73 16.07 -6.68 -1.64
CA PRO A 73 16.55 -7.77 -2.48
C PRO A 73 17.83 -7.38 -3.23
N LYS A 74 18.90 -8.15 -3.05
CA LYS A 74 20.13 -8.05 -3.85
C LYS A 74 19.83 -8.46 -5.29
N VAL A 75 19.91 -7.49 -6.20
CA VAL A 75 19.93 -7.72 -7.64
C VAL A 75 21.29 -8.32 -8.01
N SER A 76 21.27 -9.55 -8.49
CA SER A 76 22.42 -10.26 -9.06
C SER A 76 22.86 -9.54 -10.34
N SER A 77 24.05 -8.97 -10.34
CA SER A 77 24.74 -8.51 -11.56
C SER A 77 25.55 -9.68 -12.10
N SER A 78 25.24 -10.06 -13.34
CA SER A 78 26.02 -10.98 -14.17
C SER A 78 27.34 -10.30 -14.52
N GLU A 79 28.47 -10.86 -14.11
CA GLU A 79 29.79 -10.45 -14.61
C GLU A 79 30.22 -11.40 -15.74
N GLU A 80 30.09 -10.90 -16.96
CA GLU A 80 30.78 -11.33 -18.17
C GLU A 80 32.24 -10.88 -18.07
N ASN A 81 33.20 -11.81 -18.16
CA ASN A 81 34.58 -11.52 -18.52
C ASN A 81 35.26 -12.79 -19.07
N THR A 82 35.49 -12.82 -20.39
CA THR A 82 36.56 -13.60 -21.05
C THR A 82 37.90 -12.87 -20.87
N PRO A 83 39.06 -13.56 -20.87
CA PRO A 83 39.79 -13.71 -22.14
C PRO A 83 40.60 -15.03 -22.31
N GLU A 84 40.57 -15.50 -23.56
CA GLU A 84 41.67 -15.95 -24.44
C GLU A 84 42.79 -16.87 -23.91
N ASP A 85 42.96 -17.97 -24.67
CA ASP A 85 44.19 -18.66 -25.07
C ASP A 85 45.07 -19.37 -24.03
N HIS A 86 45.11 -20.70 -24.14
CA HIS A 86 46.34 -21.40 -24.55
C HIS A 86 46.01 -22.84 -25.01
N LEU A 87 46.24 -23.09 -26.30
CA LEU A 87 46.38 -24.42 -26.90
C LEU A 87 47.36 -25.29 -26.08
N PHE A 88 47.04 -26.57 -25.85
CA PHE A 88 47.93 -27.69 -26.20
C PHE A 88 47.12 -28.98 -26.39
N VAL A 89 47.16 -29.50 -27.62
CA VAL A 89 46.85 -30.89 -27.97
C VAL A 89 48.01 -31.76 -27.50
N ARG A 90 47.73 -32.88 -26.83
CA ARG A 90 48.63 -34.04 -26.82
C ARG A 90 47.82 -35.33 -26.96
N ASN A 91 48.28 -36.13 -27.92
CA ASN A 91 47.85 -37.48 -28.27
C ASN A 91 48.08 -38.48 -27.13
#